data_AF-A0A0F8B5Y3-F1
#
_entry.id   AF-A0A0F8B5Y3-F1
#
_cell.length_a   1.000
_cell.length_b   1.000
_cell.length_c   1.000
_cell.angle_alpha   90.00
_cell.angle_beta   90.00
_cell.angle_gamma   90.00
#
_symmetry.space_group_name_H-M   'P 1'
#
loop_
_entity.id
_entity.type
_entity.pdbx_description
1 polymer ?
#
loop_
_entity_poly.entity_id
_entity_poly.type
_entity_poly.pdbx_seq_one_letter_code
_entity_poly.pdbx_strand_id
1 'polypeptide(L)'
;MSTRTPKIKDINTHCLAEFRKHWQCLDNGNHQLWQCRGEEWKLNKCVYENLKLEKHIPDQPKTSTPVHLRQSQIFADHPVSPGSKPFIAATSSKESA
;
A
#
# COMPACT_ATOMS: atom_id res chain seq x y z
N MET A 1 18.74 7.57 -20.18
CA MET A 1 17.28 7.47 -20.47
C MET A 1 16.65 6.50 -19.49
N SER A 2 15.58 6.95 -18.83
CA SER A 2 15.05 6.42 -17.57
C SER A 2 14.34 5.07 -17.71
N THR A 3 14.71 4.08 -16.89
CA THR A 3 14.16 2.71 -16.82
C THR A 3 12.76 2.63 -16.19
N ARG A 4 11.86 3.60 -16.39
CA ARG A 4 10.53 3.63 -15.75
C ARG A 4 9.53 2.59 -16.27
N THR A 5 9.72 2.08 -17.48
CA THR A 5 8.72 1.26 -18.18
C THR A 5 8.54 -0.20 -17.72
N PRO A 6 9.56 -0.94 -17.22
CA PRO A 6 9.39 -2.35 -16.87
C PRO A 6 8.39 -2.57 -15.72
N LYS A 7 8.52 -1.80 -14.62
CA LYS A 7 7.77 -2.07 -13.38
C LYS A 7 6.25 -1.89 -13.50
N ILE A 8 5.80 -0.94 -14.32
CA ILE A 8 4.36 -0.74 -14.57
C ILE A 8 3.78 -1.87 -15.44
N LYS A 9 4.56 -2.41 -16.38
CA LYS A 9 4.13 -3.57 -17.19
C LYS A 9 3.94 -4.81 -16.32
N ASP A 10 4.83 -5.01 -15.35
CA ASP A 10 4.74 -6.13 -14.41
C ASP A 10 3.49 -6.00 -13.53
N ILE A 11 3.22 -4.80 -12.99
CA ILE A 11 1.99 -4.53 -12.23
C ILE A 11 0.74 -4.75 -13.10
N ASN A 12 0.75 -4.31 -14.36
CA ASN A 12 -0.37 -4.52 -15.28
C ASN A 12 -0.61 -6.00 -15.62
N THR A 13 0.42 -6.85 -15.51
CA THR A 13 0.31 -8.28 -15.80
C THR A 13 -0.20 -9.04 -14.57
N HIS A 14 0.27 -8.70 -13.37
CA HIS A 14 0.03 -9.49 -12.16
C HIS A 14 -0.99 -8.90 -11.20
N CYS A 15 -1.15 -7.58 -11.14
CA CYS A 15 -1.89 -6.86 -10.10
C CYS A 15 -2.80 -5.74 -10.65
N LEU A 16 -3.22 -5.84 -11.93
CA LEU A 16 -3.97 -4.77 -12.60
C LEU A 16 -5.30 -4.46 -11.92
N ALA A 17 -6.00 -5.49 -11.41
CA ALA A 17 -7.32 -5.32 -10.82
C ALA A 17 -7.25 -4.51 -9.52
N GLU A 18 -6.31 -4.87 -8.64
CA GLU A 18 -6.02 -4.18 -7.39
C GLU A 18 -5.48 -2.77 -7.65
N PHE A 19 -4.60 -2.65 -8.64
CA PHE A 19 -4.03 -1.35 -9.03
C PHE A 19 -5.12 -0.39 -9.51
N ARG A 20 -6.03 -0.85 -10.37
CA ARG A 20 -7.15 -0.03 -10.86
C ARG A 20 -8.10 0.38 -9.75
N LYS A 21 -8.44 -0.54 -8.83
CA LYS A 21 -9.30 -0.21 -7.67
C LYS A 21 -8.66 0.85 -6.77
N HIS A 22 -7.37 0.70 -6.48
CA HIS A 22 -6.64 1.67 -5.69
C HIS A 22 -6.59 3.04 -6.39
N TRP A 23 -6.27 3.06 -7.69
CA TRP A 23 -6.21 4.30 -8.47
C TRP A 23 -7.58 4.99 -8.58
N GLN A 24 -8.65 4.25 -8.83
CA GLN A 24 -10.01 4.80 -8.88
C GLN A 24 -10.43 5.42 -7.55
N CYS A 25 -10.06 4.81 -6.42
CA CYS A 25 -10.28 5.41 -5.12
C CYS A 25 -9.50 6.73 -4.97
N LEU A 26 -8.22 6.75 -5.36
CA LEU A 26 -7.40 7.96 -5.27
C LEU A 26 -7.98 9.08 -6.12
N ASP A 27 -8.41 8.78 -7.35
CA ASP A 27 -8.95 9.78 -8.27
C ASP A 27 -10.20 10.46 -7.71
N ASN A 28 -11.07 9.69 -7.04
CA ASN A 28 -12.25 10.23 -6.36
C ASN A 28 -11.93 10.95 -5.04
N GLY A 29 -10.80 10.62 -4.39
CA GLY A 29 -10.39 11.14 -3.09
C GLY A 29 -9.40 12.29 -3.15
N ASN A 30 -9.36 13.08 -4.24
CA ASN A 30 -8.39 14.17 -4.45
C ASN A 30 -6.93 13.70 -4.28
N HIS A 31 -6.66 12.46 -4.69
CA HIS A 31 -5.37 11.76 -4.60
C HIS A 31 -4.83 11.64 -3.16
N GLN A 32 -5.69 11.73 -2.15
CA GLN A 32 -5.33 11.56 -0.76
C GLN A 32 -5.17 10.08 -0.40
N LEU A 33 -3.93 9.65 -0.15
CA LEU A 33 -3.59 8.24 0.12
C LEU A 33 -4.31 7.64 1.34
N TRP A 34 -4.58 8.43 2.38
CA TRP A 34 -5.20 7.94 3.60
C TRP A 34 -6.69 7.60 3.43
N GLN A 35 -7.35 8.10 2.39
CA GLN A 35 -8.73 7.73 2.05
C GLN A 35 -8.83 6.30 1.49
N CYS A 36 -7.72 5.78 0.94
CA CYS A 36 -7.71 4.57 0.10
C CYS A 36 -6.90 3.41 0.69
N ARG A 37 -6.63 3.41 2.01
CA ARG A 37 -5.77 2.40 2.67
C ARG A 37 -6.26 0.97 2.48
N GLY A 38 -7.57 0.73 2.50
CA GLY A 38 -8.14 -0.60 2.31
C GLY A 38 -7.78 -1.22 0.96
N GLU A 39 -7.81 -0.42 -0.11
CA GLU A 39 -7.41 -0.87 -1.45
C GLU A 39 -5.88 -0.90 -1.60
N GLU A 40 -5.17 0.03 -0.95
CA GLU A 40 -3.70 0.03 -0.94
C GLU A 40 -3.14 -1.25 -0.31
N TRP A 41 -3.71 -1.73 0.80
CA TRP A 41 -3.25 -2.95 1.45
C TRP A 41 -3.39 -4.19 0.57
N LYS A 42 -4.48 -4.26 -0.22
CA LYS A 42 -4.69 -5.34 -1.20
C LYS A 42 -3.66 -5.28 -2.32
N LEU A 43 -3.39 -4.07 -2.84
CA LEU A 43 -2.36 -3.86 -3.87
C LEU A 43 -0.96 -4.23 -3.35
N ASN A 44 -0.59 -3.77 -2.15
CA ASN A 44 0.70 -4.06 -1.54
C ASN A 44 0.90 -5.57 -1.35
N LYS A 45 -0.15 -6.30 -0.94
CA LYS A 45 -0.12 -7.76 -0.85
C LYS A 45 0.16 -8.40 -2.21
N CYS A 46 -0.58 -8.03 -3.25
CA CYS A 46 -0.39 -8.58 -4.60
C CYS A 46 1.03 -8.32 -5.13
N VAL A 47 1.52 -7.09 -4.97
CA VAL A 47 2.84 -6.67 -5.43
C VAL A 47 3.94 -7.39 -4.66
N TYR A 48 3.78 -7.60 -3.35
CA TYR A 48 4.73 -8.39 -2.57
C TYR A 48 4.72 -9.85 -2.99
N GLU A 49 3.55 -10.46 -3.16
CA GLU A 49 3.45 -11.89 -3.49
C GLU A 49 4.05 -12.21 -4.87
N ASN A 50 3.76 -11.38 -5.89
CA ASN A 50 4.18 -11.63 -7.27
C ASN A 50 5.53 -11.00 -7.65
N LEU A 51 5.77 -9.77 -7.21
CA LEU A 51 6.96 -8.98 -7.63
C LEU A 51 8.01 -8.88 -6.53
N LYS A 52 7.73 -9.37 -5.32
CA LYS A 52 8.63 -9.28 -4.14
C LYS A 52 9.05 -7.84 -3.83
N LEU A 53 8.22 -6.87 -4.18
CA LEU A 53 8.44 -5.46 -3.85
C LEU A 53 7.66 -5.10 -2.59
N GLU A 54 8.34 -4.43 -1.66
CA GLU A 54 7.76 -3.96 -0.41
C GLU A 54 7.82 -2.43 -0.34
N LYS A 55 6.75 -1.82 0.18
CA LYS A 55 6.72 -0.38 0.45
C LYS A 55 7.35 -0.10 1.80
N HIS A 56 8.54 0.48 1.80
CA HIS A 56 9.26 0.89 2.99
C HIS A 56 9.32 2.43 3.09
N ILE A 57 9.03 2.99 4.28
CA ILE A 57 9.24 4.42 4.57
C ILE A 57 10.61 4.53 5.24
N PRO A 58 11.62 5.13 4.59
CA PRO A 58 12.93 5.33 5.21
C PRO A 58 12.85 6.30 6.39
N ASP A 59 13.84 6.24 7.27
CA ASP A 59 14.04 7.15 8.42
C ASP A 59 12.89 7.18 9.44
N GLN A 60 12.05 6.15 9.43
CA GLN A 60 10.96 6.05 10.39
C GLN A 60 11.46 5.54 11.74
N PRO A 61 11.10 6.20 12.87
CA PRO A 61 11.49 5.73 14.19
C PRO A 61 10.82 4.39 14.52
N LYS A 62 11.62 3.43 14.99
CA LYS A 62 11.23 2.04 15.33
C LYS A 62 10.07 1.96 16.32
N THR A 63 9.95 2.95 17.20
CA THR A 63 8.89 3.04 18.22
C THR A 63 7.50 3.31 17.63
N SER A 64 7.41 3.72 16.36
CA SER A 64 6.17 4.18 15.74
C SER A 64 5.72 3.26 14.60
N THR A 65 4.42 3.00 14.52
CA THR A 65 3.83 2.27 13.39
C THR A 65 3.78 3.15 12.14
N PRO A 66 4.25 2.65 10.97
CA PRO A 66 4.19 3.40 9.72
C PRO A 66 2.78 3.86 9.39
N VAL A 67 2.64 5.09 8.88
CA VAL A 67 1.31 5.69 8.62
C VAL A 67 0.44 4.84 7.70
N HIS A 68 1.05 4.17 6.72
CA HIS A 68 0.37 3.30 5.77
C HIS A 68 -0.05 1.95 6.37
N LEU A 69 0.45 1.58 7.56
CA LEU A 69 0.10 0.35 8.29
C LEU A 69 -0.86 0.60 9.46
N ARG A 70 -1.23 1.85 9.75
CA ARG A 70 -2.19 2.16 10.82
C ARG A 70 -3.59 1.70 10.43
N GLN A 71 -4.27 0.98 11.32
CA GLN A 71 -5.62 0.45 11.08
C GLN A 71 -6.67 1.56 10.93
N SER A 72 -6.52 2.66 11.66
CA SER A 72 -7.38 3.84 11.57
C SER A 72 -6.61 5.04 11.00
N GLN A 73 -7.31 5.87 10.23
CA GLN A 73 -6.78 7.09 9.62
C GLN A 73 -7.61 8.27 10.12
N ILE A 74 -7.02 9.12 10.97
CA ILE A 74 -7.74 10.24 11.63
C ILE A 74 -8.19 11.34 10.66
N PHE A 75 -7.57 11.42 9.47
CA PHE A 75 -7.88 12.40 8.43
C PHE A 75 -8.72 11.80 7.29
N ALA A 76 -9.13 10.53 7.40
CA ALA A 76 -9.99 9.93 6.39
C ALA A 76 -11.44 10.39 6.61
N ASP A 77 -12.11 10.71 5.51
CA ASP A 77 -13.52 11.15 5.50
C ASP A 77 -14.44 9.98 5.87
N HIS A 78 -13.97 8.76 5.61
CA HIS A 78 -14.67 7.52 5.88
C HIS A 78 -13.76 6.51 6.60
N PRO A 79 -14.31 5.69 7.51
CA PRO A 79 -13.55 4.64 8.14
C PRO A 79 -13.15 3.57 7.09
N VAL A 80 -11.99 2.96 7.30
CA VAL A 80 -11.57 1.82 6.49
C VAL A 80 -12.58 0.68 6.66
N SER A 81 -12.96 0.01 5.57
CA SER A 81 -13.99 -1.04 5.59
C SER A 81 -13.73 -2.08 6.68
N PRO A 82 -14.76 -2.47 7.47
CA PRO A 82 -14.64 -3.50 8.49
C PRO A 82 -14.04 -4.79 7.90
N GLY A 83 -12.98 -5.30 8.52
CA GLY A 83 -12.29 -6.52 8.07
C GLY A 83 -11.07 -6.30 7.16
N SER A 84 -10.85 -5.08 6.65
CA SER A 84 -9.60 -4.74 5.96
C SER A 84 -8.44 -4.72 6.96
N LYS A 85 -7.33 -5.40 6.66
CA LYS A 85 -6.15 -5.41 7.52
C LYS A 85 -4.92 -4.90 6.76
N PRO A 86 -4.04 -4.12 7.41
CA PRO A 86 -2.73 -3.79 6.86
C PRO A 86 -1.97 -5.03 6.45
N PHE A 87 -1.36 -4.99 5.27
CA PHE A 87 -0.41 -6.01 4.85
C PHE A 87 0.96 -5.71 5.45
N ILE A 88 1.49 -6.63 6.26
CA ILE A 88 2.82 -6.56 6.86
C ILE A 88 3.59 -7.79 6.35
N ALA A 89 4.63 -7.56 5.57
CA ALA A 89 5.51 -8.63 5.11
C ALA A 89 6.31 -9.19 6.31
N ALA A 90 6.51 -10.52 6.34
CA ALA A 90 7.24 -11.19 7.43
C ALA A 90 8.68 -10.68 7.61
N THR A 91 9.25 -10.07 6.57
CA THR A 91 10.57 -9.43 6.55
C THR A 91 10.61 -8.16 7.42
N SER A 92 9.52 -7.39 7.49
CA SER A 92 9.45 -6.16 8.30
C SER A 92 9.37 -6.44 9.81
N SER A 93 8.87 -7.62 10.20
CA SER A 93 8.73 -8.04 11.60
C SER A 93 10.06 -8.32 12.31
N LYS A 94 11.18 -8.48 11.57
CA LYS A 94 12.50 -8.79 12.15
C LYS A 94 13.37 -7.56 12.44
N GLU A 95 13.08 -6.40 11.86
CA GLU A 95 13.89 -5.17 12.02
C GLU A 95 13.48 -4.33 13.25
N SER A 96 12.41 -4.76 13.94
CA SER A 96 11.80 -4.06 15.08
C SER A 96 12.17 -4.65 16.45
N ALA A 97 13.08 -5.62 16.50
CA ALA A 97 13.66 -6.17 17.73
C ALA A 97 15.03 -5.55 18.02
#